data_AF-A0A0L0V4Q5-F1
#
_entry.id   AF-A0A0L0V4Q5-F1
#
_cell.length_a   1.000
_cell.length_b   1.000
_cell.length_c   1.000
_cell.angle_alpha   90.00
_cell.angle_beta   90.00
_cell.angle_gamma   90.00
#
_symmetry.space_group_name_H-M   'P 1'
#
loop_
_entity.id
_entity.type
_entity.pdbx_description
1 polymer ?
#
loop_
_entity_poly.entity_id
_entity_poly.type
_entity_poly.pdbx_seq_one_letter_code
_entity_poly.pdbx_strand_id
1 'polypeptide(L)'
;MPRVKPVDPRLICKATNEIGGVKKKLNVEEDMPSPSPTELEDANIDFVTSIASIEKFFPNLCQQTKDVIKGMTFNERVLLSSATVEQNELYQDAYQRLRAYETEMHINSLSTTVSLVGDTRRFMEDIQSKVYHDQHIPKMQSQLLALRTKRHRLEAVINQVEEANGKRPRSYTSIQKPSTPAIPLSKPEEANRNQTFYPHAFFRSG
;
A
#
# COMPACT_ATOMS: atom_id res chain seq x y z
N MET A 1 -5.32 17.25 -45.65
CA MET A 1 -6.15 16.09 -45.30
C MET A 1 -5.51 14.84 -45.90
N PRO A 2 -4.80 13.99 -45.14
CA PRO A 2 -4.24 12.76 -45.69
C PRO A 2 -5.33 11.68 -45.81
N ARG A 3 -5.45 11.08 -47.00
CA ARG A 3 -6.38 9.97 -47.29
C ARG A 3 -5.86 8.67 -46.68
N VAL A 4 -6.60 8.08 -45.75
CA VAL A 4 -6.37 6.72 -45.25
C VAL A 4 -6.79 5.73 -46.33
N LYS A 5 -5.87 4.85 -46.76
CA LYS A 5 -6.17 3.78 -47.72
C LYS A 5 -6.96 2.66 -47.01
N PRO A 6 -7.97 2.07 -47.65
CA PRO A 6 -8.74 0.97 -47.06
C PRO A 6 -7.86 -0.28 -46.90
N VAL A 7 -7.97 -0.91 -45.73
CA VAL A 7 -7.30 -2.18 -45.40
C VAL A 7 -7.88 -3.29 -46.26
N ASP A 8 -7.00 -4.12 -46.84
CA ASP A 8 -7.37 -5.25 -47.68
C ASP A 8 -8.11 -6.34 -46.86
N PRO A 9 -9.37 -6.70 -47.19
CA PRO A 9 -10.14 -7.71 -46.48
C PRO A 9 -9.50 -9.11 -46.50
N ARG A 10 -8.53 -9.38 -47.39
CA ARG A 10 -7.78 -10.64 -47.40
C ARG A 10 -6.79 -10.79 -46.24
N LEU A 11 -6.39 -9.69 -45.61
CA LEU A 11 -5.55 -9.72 -44.40
C LEU A 11 -6.36 -10.15 -43.16
N ILE A 12 -7.66 -9.84 -43.13
CA ILE A 12 -8.57 -10.21 -42.03
C ILE A 12 -8.82 -11.72 -42.01
N CYS A 13 -9.02 -12.35 -43.17
CA CYS A 13 -9.25 -13.79 -43.28
C CYS A 13 -8.04 -14.65 -42.87
N LYS A 14 -6.82 -14.11 -42.96
CA LYS A 14 -5.61 -14.83 -42.53
C LYS A 14 -5.50 -14.86 -41.00
N ALA A 15 -5.88 -13.76 -40.33
CA ALA A 15 -5.88 -13.67 -38.87
C ALA A 15 -6.97 -14.55 -38.21
N THR A 16 -8.11 -14.76 -38.85
CA THR A 16 -9.19 -15.61 -38.29
C THR A 16 -8.91 -17.12 -38.43
N ASN A 17 -8.14 -17.52 -39.44
CA ASN A 17 -7.81 -18.93 -39.67
C ASN A 17 -6.70 -19.43 -38.72
N GLU A 18 -5.83 -18.56 -38.22
CA GLU A 18 -4.85 -18.91 -37.18
C GLU A 18 -5.50 -19.07 -35.79
N ILE A 19 -6.59 -18.34 -35.51
CA ILE A 19 -7.35 -18.48 -34.25
C ILE A 19 -8.20 -19.77 -34.21
N GLY A 20 -8.65 -20.26 -35.38
CA GLY A 20 -9.40 -21.51 -35.50
C GLY A 20 -8.56 -22.79 -35.35
N GLY A 21 -7.25 -22.72 -35.62
CA GLY A 21 -6.32 -23.85 -35.53
C GLY A 21 -5.90 -24.23 -34.11
N VAL A 22 -6.01 -23.30 -33.15
CA VAL A 22 -5.57 -23.54 -31.75
C VAL A 22 -6.65 -24.24 -30.91
N LYS A 23 -7.93 -24.16 -31.30
CA LYS A 23 -9.03 -24.79 -30.55
C LYS A 23 -9.20 -26.30 -30.78
N LYS A 24 -8.47 -26.92 -31.71
CA LYS A 24 -8.57 -28.37 -31.99
C LYS A 24 -7.47 -29.23 -31.33
N LYS A 25 -6.69 -28.67 -30.40
CA LYS A 25 -5.78 -29.44 -29.51
C LYS A 25 -6.24 -29.50 -28.05
N LEU A 26 -7.47 -29.09 -27.77
CA LEU A 26 -8.11 -29.23 -26.45
C LEU A 26 -9.35 -30.10 -26.64
N ASN A 27 -9.15 -31.40 -26.73
CA ASN A 27 -10.14 -32.45 -26.46
C ASN A 27 -9.41 -33.80 -26.55
N VAL A 28 -8.68 -34.12 -25.48
CA VAL A 28 -8.44 -35.49 -25.06
C VAL A 28 -8.73 -35.48 -23.56
N GLU A 29 -9.96 -35.89 -23.21
CA GLU A 29 -10.30 -36.37 -21.88
C GLU A 29 -9.68 -37.76 -21.68
N GLU A 30 -9.47 -38.12 -20.41
CA GLU A 30 -9.00 -39.41 -19.86
C GLU A 30 -7.48 -39.60 -19.77
N ASP A 31 -6.87 -39.12 -18.68
CA ASP A 31 -6.69 -39.89 -17.42
C ASP A 31 -6.06 -38.94 -16.40
N MET A 32 -6.69 -38.71 -15.25
CA MET A 32 -6.15 -37.78 -14.24
C MET A 32 -4.95 -38.43 -13.54
N PRO A 33 -3.70 -37.92 -13.69
CA PRO A 33 -2.68 -38.28 -12.74
C PRO A 33 -3.05 -37.60 -11.42
N SER A 34 -3.15 -38.39 -10.36
CA SER A 34 -3.09 -37.91 -8.98
C SER A 34 -2.04 -36.79 -8.86
N PRO A 35 -2.32 -35.69 -8.12
CA PRO A 35 -1.42 -34.55 -8.03
C PRO A 35 -0.02 -35.05 -7.69
N SER A 36 0.96 -34.67 -8.51
CA SER A 36 2.35 -35.06 -8.29
C SER A 36 2.82 -34.53 -6.93
N PRO A 37 3.74 -35.22 -6.24
CA PRO A 37 4.20 -34.84 -4.90
C PRO A 37 4.66 -33.38 -4.79
N THR A 38 5.10 -32.78 -5.89
CA THR A 38 5.71 -31.45 -5.96
C THR A 38 4.72 -30.30 -5.73
N GLU A 39 3.48 -30.38 -6.23
CA GLU A 39 2.49 -29.29 -6.03
C GLU A 39 1.94 -29.26 -4.58
N LEU A 40 1.88 -30.42 -3.93
CA LEU A 40 1.51 -30.52 -2.51
C LEU A 40 2.65 -30.04 -1.59
N GLU A 41 3.90 -30.23 -2.00
CA GLU A 41 5.07 -29.72 -1.27
C GLU A 41 5.15 -28.20 -1.33
N ASP A 42 4.96 -27.58 -2.51
CA ASP A 42 5.02 -26.12 -2.67
C ASP A 42 3.93 -25.38 -1.87
N ALA A 43 2.67 -25.87 -1.92
CA ALA A 43 1.58 -25.29 -1.13
C ALA A 43 1.79 -25.44 0.39
N ASN A 44 2.44 -26.53 0.81
CA ASN A 44 2.77 -26.77 2.21
C ASN A 44 3.96 -25.90 2.66
N ILE A 45 4.95 -25.67 1.79
CA ILE A 45 6.07 -24.76 2.04
C ILE A 45 5.57 -23.32 2.20
N ASP A 46 4.70 -22.85 1.31
CA ASP A 46 4.10 -21.50 1.40
C ASP A 46 3.28 -21.32 2.67
N PHE A 47 2.54 -22.36 3.07
CA PHE A 47 1.77 -22.37 4.31
C PHE A 47 2.65 -22.34 5.56
N VAL A 48 3.66 -23.20 5.63
CA VAL A 48 4.61 -23.27 6.75
C VAL A 48 5.40 -21.97 6.87
N THR A 49 5.85 -21.42 5.74
CA THR A 49 6.56 -20.13 5.69
C THR A 49 5.65 -18.98 6.13
N SER A 50 4.38 -18.99 5.71
CA SER A 50 3.38 -18.00 6.11
C SER A 50 3.09 -18.05 7.62
N ILE A 51 2.92 -19.24 8.20
CA ILE A 51 2.71 -19.38 9.65
C ILE A 51 3.96 -19.00 10.45
N ALA A 52 5.14 -19.45 10.03
CA ALA A 52 6.40 -19.05 10.65
C ALA A 52 6.61 -17.53 10.62
N SER A 53 6.19 -16.88 9.53
CA SER A 53 6.20 -15.42 9.42
C SER A 53 5.19 -14.76 10.37
N ILE A 54 4.00 -15.33 10.57
CA ILE A 54 3.02 -14.82 11.54
C ILE A 54 3.53 -14.96 12.98
N GLU A 55 4.15 -16.09 13.35
CA GLU A 55 4.68 -16.30 14.71
C GLU A 55 5.72 -15.24 15.11
N LYS A 56 6.46 -14.68 14.14
CA LYS A 56 7.37 -13.54 14.38
C LYS A 56 6.64 -12.31 14.92
N PHE A 57 5.45 -12.01 14.41
CA PHE A 57 4.65 -10.84 14.80
C PHE A 57 3.64 -11.17 15.90
N PHE A 58 3.30 -12.45 16.06
CA PHE A 58 2.38 -12.98 17.05
C PHE A 58 3.06 -14.13 17.82
N PRO A 59 4.02 -13.85 18.72
CA PRO A 59 4.68 -14.90 19.47
C PRO A 59 3.76 -15.57 20.49
N ASN A 60 4.09 -16.79 20.91
CA ASN A 60 3.41 -17.48 22.03
C ASN A 60 1.89 -17.64 21.87
N LEU A 61 1.37 -17.83 20.65
CA LEU A 61 -0.06 -18.11 20.43
C LEU A 61 -0.47 -19.45 21.05
N CYS A 62 -1.69 -19.53 21.57
CA CYS A 62 -2.24 -20.81 22.03
C CYS A 62 -2.55 -21.72 20.83
N GLN A 63 -2.65 -23.02 21.07
CA GLN A 63 -2.87 -24.00 20.00
C GLN A 63 -4.15 -23.71 19.22
N GLN A 64 -5.22 -23.31 19.93
CA GLN A 64 -6.50 -22.95 19.32
C GLN A 64 -6.36 -21.78 18.33
N THR A 65 -5.60 -20.75 18.68
CA THR A 65 -5.34 -19.62 17.77
C THR A 65 -4.53 -20.04 16.56
N LYS A 66 -3.55 -20.94 16.75
CA LYS A 66 -2.80 -21.50 15.60
C LYS A 66 -3.75 -22.20 14.65
N ASP A 67 -4.68 -23.01 15.15
CA ASP A 67 -5.64 -23.72 14.30
C ASP A 67 -6.62 -22.75 13.60
N VAL A 68 -7.02 -21.66 14.26
CA VAL A 68 -7.77 -20.57 13.61
C VAL A 68 -6.98 -19.93 12.46
N ILE A 69 -5.68 -19.68 12.64
CA ILE A 69 -4.80 -19.13 11.59
C ILE A 69 -4.63 -20.13 10.43
N LYS A 70 -4.54 -21.43 10.72
CA LYS A 70 -4.49 -22.48 9.68
C LYS A 70 -5.74 -22.46 8.80
N GLY A 71 -6.91 -22.19 9.39
CA GLY A 71 -8.18 -22.08 8.68
C GLY A 71 -8.37 -20.80 7.87
N MET A 72 -7.49 -19.80 7.99
CA MET A 72 -7.55 -18.57 7.21
C MET A 72 -7.17 -18.80 5.74
N THR A 73 -7.60 -17.89 4.87
CA THR A 73 -7.10 -17.86 3.49
C THR A 73 -5.63 -17.39 3.46
N PHE A 74 -4.93 -17.69 2.35
CA PHE A 74 -3.56 -17.22 2.16
C PHE A 74 -3.44 -15.69 2.32
N ASN A 75 -4.31 -14.92 1.67
CA ASN A 75 -4.30 -13.45 1.77
C ASN A 75 -4.56 -12.94 3.19
N GLU A 76 -5.33 -13.65 4.00
CA GLU A 76 -5.55 -13.30 5.41
C GLU A 76 -4.29 -13.54 6.23
N ARG A 77 -3.63 -14.68 6.00
CA ARG A 77 -2.35 -14.97 6.65
C ARG A 77 -1.26 -13.97 6.25
N VAL A 78 -1.18 -13.62 4.97
CA VAL A 78 -0.25 -12.59 4.49
C VAL A 78 -0.58 -11.23 5.10
N LEU A 79 -1.85 -10.87 5.26
CA LEU A 79 -2.20 -9.64 5.98
C LEU A 79 -1.66 -9.65 7.42
N LEU A 80 -1.67 -10.80 8.10
CA LEU A 80 -1.13 -10.98 9.45
C LEU A 80 0.41 -11.02 9.51
N SER A 81 1.12 -11.17 8.40
CA SER A 81 2.58 -11.34 8.37
C SER A 81 3.35 -10.02 8.47
N SER A 82 2.87 -9.08 9.27
CA SER A 82 3.51 -7.79 9.56
C SER A 82 3.08 -7.27 10.93
N ALA A 83 3.89 -6.40 11.54
CA ALA A 83 3.60 -5.82 12.85
C ALA A 83 2.37 -4.88 12.81
N THR A 84 2.23 -4.11 11.75
CA THR A 84 1.09 -3.22 11.49
C THR A 84 0.60 -3.40 10.06
N VAL A 85 -0.63 -2.95 9.76
CA VAL A 85 -1.14 -2.99 8.38
C VAL A 85 -0.34 -2.10 7.46
N GLU A 86 0.16 -0.95 7.95
CA GLU A 86 0.98 -0.03 7.15
C GLU A 86 2.34 -0.64 6.78
N GLN A 87 2.84 -1.64 7.49
CA GLN A 87 4.07 -2.34 7.10
C GLN A 87 3.80 -3.57 6.23
N ASN A 88 2.53 -3.90 5.97
CA ASN A 88 2.17 -5.08 5.21
C ASN A 88 2.44 -4.88 3.71
N GLU A 89 3.03 -5.87 3.06
CA GLU A 89 3.38 -5.77 1.63
C GLU A 89 2.14 -5.64 0.73
N LEU A 90 1.05 -6.35 1.02
CA LEU A 90 -0.19 -6.23 0.23
C LEU A 90 -0.81 -4.83 0.38
N TYR A 91 -0.75 -4.26 1.59
CA TYR A 91 -1.21 -2.89 1.82
C TYR A 91 -0.30 -1.87 1.14
N GLN A 92 1.02 -2.07 1.24
CA GLN A 92 2.01 -1.18 0.64
C GLN A 92 1.94 -1.15 -0.89
N ASP A 93 1.76 -2.30 -1.53
CA ASP A 93 1.55 -2.37 -2.98
C ASP A 93 0.29 -1.61 -3.40
N ALA A 94 -0.85 -1.82 -2.72
CA ALA A 94 -2.07 -1.05 -2.98
C ALA A 94 -1.87 0.47 -2.74
N TYR A 95 -1.12 0.83 -1.71
CA TYR A 95 -0.85 2.23 -1.36
C TYR A 95 0.07 2.90 -2.38
N GLN A 96 1.08 2.19 -2.85
CA GLN A 96 2.00 2.66 -3.89
C GLN A 96 1.27 2.91 -5.21
N ARG A 97 0.30 2.05 -5.58
CA ARG A 97 -0.53 2.28 -6.77
C ARG A 97 -1.37 3.55 -6.66
N LEU A 98 -2.01 3.79 -5.52
CA LEU A 98 -2.74 5.04 -5.27
C LEU A 98 -1.80 6.25 -5.36
N ARG A 99 -0.65 6.18 -4.69
CA ARG A 99 0.37 7.24 -4.71
C ARG A 99 0.87 7.54 -6.12
N ALA A 100 1.15 6.51 -6.91
CA ALA A 100 1.58 6.66 -8.30
C ALA A 100 0.49 7.34 -9.13
N TYR A 101 -0.75 6.90 -8.99
CA TYR A 101 -1.89 7.48 -9.69
C TYR A 101 -2.12 8.97 -9.34
N GLU A 102 -2.12 9.31 -8.05
CA GLU A 102 -2.22 10.70 -7.59
C GLU A 102 -1.06 11.56 -8.11
N THR A 103 0.15 11.00 -8.15
CA THR A 103 1.34 11.69 -8.66
C THR A 103 1.21 11.97 -10.16
N GLU A 104 0.80 10.98 -10.95
CA GLU A 104 0.57 11.17 -12.39
C GLU A 104 -0.52 12.21 -12.66
N MET A 105 -1.62 12.18 -11.90
CA MET A 105 -2.69 13.16 -12.02
C MET A 105 -2.21 14.60 -11.70
N HIS A 106 -1.37 14.76 -10.67
CA HIS A 106 -0.76 16.05 -10.35
C HIS A 106 0.19 16.53 -11.45
N ILE A 107 1.07 15.66 -11.96
CA ILE A 107 2.02 15.98 -13.03
C ILE A 107 1.26 16.39 -14.31
N ASN A 108 0.22 15.64 -14.69
CA ASN A 108 -0.62 15.95 -15.84
C ASN A 108 -1.37 17.27 -15.66
N SER A 109 -1.77 17.60 -14.44
CA SER A 109 -2.40 18.89 -14.15
C SER A 109 -1.39 20.03 -14.29
N LEU A 110 -0.17 19.88 -13.78
CA LEU A 110 0.91 20.86 -13.91
C LEU A 110 1.28 21.15 -15.37
N SER A 111 1.29 20.12 -16.23
CA SER A 111 1.65 20.27 -17.65
C SER A 111 0.56 20.93 -18.49
N THR A 112 -0.69 20.91 -18.04
CA THR A 112 -1.85 21.42 -18.79
C THR A 112 -2.21 22.87 -18.41
N THR A 113 -1.91 23.30 -17.19
CA THR A 113 -2.16 24.69 -16.75
C THR A 113 -1.05 25.65 -17.19
N VAL A 114 -1.41 26.60 -18.05
CA VAL A 114 -0.57 27.69 -18.58
C VAL A 114 -0.08 28.68 -17.48
N SER A 115 -0.54 28.55 -16.24
CA SER A 115 -0.30 29.55 -15.19
C SER A 115 0.27 28.94 -13.92
N LEU A 116 1.49 28.39 -14.01
CA LEU A 116 2.33 28.07 -12.84
C LEU A 116 2.69 29.32 -12.00
N VAL A 117 2.45 30.52 -12.52
CA VAL A 117 2.94 31.80 -11.95
C VAL A 117 1.80 32.69 -11.41
N GLY A 118 0.53 32.41 -11.70
CA GLY A 118 -0.55 33.40 -11.51
C GLY A 118 -1.50 33.22 -10.33
N ASP A 119 -1.85 31.99 -9.94
CA ASP A 119 -2.86 31.77 -8.88
C ASP A 119 -2.84 30.33 -8.35
N THR A 120 -2.03 30.10 -7.31
CA THR A 120 -1.92 28.80 -6.62
C THR A 120 -3.27 28.31 -6.10
N ARG A 121 -4.18 29.21 -5.72
CA ARG A 121 -5.49 28.82 -5.17
C ARG A 121 -6.34 28.17 -6.26
N ARG A 122 -6.48 28.82 -7.42
CA ARG A 122 -7.23 28.25 -8.56
C ARG A 122 -6.65 26.93 -9.03
N PHE A 123 -5.32 26.80 -9.02
CA PHE A 123 -4.65 25.55 -9.35
C PHE A 123 -5.01 24.42 -8.37
N MET A 124 -5.01 24.71 -7.06
CA MET A 124 -5.42 23.74 -6.04
C MET A 124 -6.90 23.37 -6.14
N GLU A 125 -7.78 24.33 -6.45
CA GLU A 125 -9.22 24.09 -6.67
C GLU A 125 -9.45 23.17 -7.90
N ASP A 126 -8.70 23.37 -8.98
CA ASP A 126 -8.75 22.50 -10.17
C ASP A 126 -8.31 21.07 -9.85
N ILE A 127 -7.21 20.89 -9.12
CA ILE A 127 -6.77 19.56 -8.65
C ILE A 127 -7.84 18.91 -7.77
N GLN A 128 -8.36 19.63 -6.78
CA GLN A 128 -9.38 19.09 -5.88
C GLN A 128 -10.64 18.68 -6.64
N SER A 129 -11.07 19.48 -7.62
CA SER A 129 -12.20 19.15 -8.51
C SER A 129 -11.93 17.88 -9.31
N LYS A 130 -10.73 17.73 -9.89
CA LYS A 130 -10.32 16.51 -10.61
C LYS A 130 -10.34 15.29 -9.70
N VAL A 131 -9.78 15.39 -8.49
CA VAL A 131 -9.81 14.30 -7.50
C VAL A 131 -11.24 13.92 -7.13
N TYR A 132 -12.10 14.91 -6.91
CA TYR A 132 -13.49 14.68 -6.51
C TYR A 132 -14.30 13.95 -7.59
N HIS A 133 -14.04 14.26 -8.86
CA HIS A 133 -14.73 13.64 -10.00
C HIS A 133 -14.05 12.37 -10.54
N ASP A 134 -12.87 12.03 -10.02
CA ASP A 134 -12.16 10.82 -10.42
C ASP A 134 -12.83 9.57 -9.83
N GLN A 135 -13.10 8.57 -10.68
CA GLN A 135 -13.75 7.32 -10.25
C GLN A 135 -12.76 6.29 -9.69
N HIS A 136 -11.47 6.43 -10.00
CA HIS A 136 -10.43 5.47 -9.61
C HIS A 136 -9.92 5.74 -8.19
N ILE A 137 -9.77 7.01 -7.80
CA ILE A 137 -9.28 7.39 -6.46
C ILE A 137 -10.18 6.80 -5.36
N PRO A 138 -11.51 6.99 -5.35
CA PRO A 138 -12.38 6.40 -4.33
C PRO A 138 -12.29 4.87 -4.30
N LYS A 139 -12.13 4.23 -5.47
CA LYS A 139 -11.98 2.78 -5.57
C LYS A 139 -10.68 2.30 -4.91
N MET A 140 -9.55 2.94 -5.21
CA MET A 140 -8.26 2.59 -4.60
C MET A 140 -8.24 2.87 -3.09
N GLN A 141 -8.81 3.99 -2.65
CA GLN A 141 -8.99 4.29 -1.24
C GLN A 141 -9.87 3.27 -0.52
N SER A 142 -10.97 2.84 -1.16
CA SER A 142 -11.85 1.79 -0.61
C SER A 142 -11.13 0.46 -0.45
N GLN A 143 -10.23 0.11 -1.40
CA GLN A 143 -9.42 -1.10 -1.32
C GLN A 143 -8.45 -1.05 -0.14
N LEU A 144 -7.78 0.09 0.07
CA LEU A 144 -6.91 0.29 1.24
C LEU A 144 -7.68 0.18 2.56
N LEU A 145 -8.86 0.81 2.62
CA LEU A 145 -9.73 0.72 3.79
C LEU A 145 -10.18 -0.73 4.04
N ALA A 146 -10.53 -1.47 2.98
CA ALA A 146 -10.92 -2.86 3.10
C ALA A 146 -9.77 -3.73 3.66
N LEU A 147 -8.53 -3.52 3.21
CA LEU A 147 -7.35 -4.22 3.75
C LEU A 147 -7.12 -3.89 5.23
N ARG A 148 -7.21 -2.62 5.62
CA ARG A 148 -7.10 -2.17 7.02
C ARG A 148 -8.18 -2.78 7.90
N THR A 149 -9.44 -2.67 7.49
CA THR A 149 -10.57 -3.27 8.23
C THR A 149 -10.43 -4.78 8.33
N LYS A 150 -10.02 -5.44 7.25
CA LYS A 150 -9.80 -6.90 7.24
C LYS A 150 -8.70 -7.29 8.22
N ARG A 151 -7.57 -6.57 8.24
CA ARG A 151 -6.49 -6.81 9.22
C ARG A 151 -6.97 -6.67 10.66
N HIS A 152 -7.64 -5.56 10.98
CA HIS A 152 -8.16 -5.33 12.35
C HIS A 152 -9.17 -6.38 12.77
N ARG A 153 -10.02 -6.85 11.86
CA ARG A 153 -10.96 -7.94 12.13
C ARG A 153 -10.22 -9.24 12.50
N LEU A 154 -9.16 -9.60 11.76
CA LEU A 154 -8.38 -10.80 12.05
C LEU A 154 -7.67 -10.69 13.41
N GLU A 155 -7.14 -9.50 13.75
CA GLU A 155 -6.56 -9.25 15.08
C GLU A 155 -7.59 -9.39 16.20
N ALA A 156 -8.80 -8.88 16.00
CA ALA A 156 -9.87 -9.01 16.97
C ALA A 156 -10.25 -10.48 17.19
N VAL A 157 -10.31 -11.29 16.12
CA VAL A 157 -10.54 -12.74 16.23
C VAL A 157 -9.42 -13.42 17.02
N ILE A 158 -8.16 -13.11 16.71
CA ILE A 158 -7.00 -13.65 17.46
C ILE A 158 -7.09 -13.26 18.93
N ASN A 159 -7.32 -11.99 19.23
CA ASN A 159 -7.42 -11.49 20.60
C ASN A 159 -8.56 -12.16 21.37
N GLN A 160 -9.75 -12.34 20.75
CA GLN A 160 -10.86 -13.03 21.40
C GLN A 160 -10.52 -14.48 21.79
N VAL A 161 -9.84 -15.21 20.92
CA VAL A 161 -9.42 -16.59 21.20
C VAL A 161 -8.35 -16.61 22.30
N GLU A 162 -7.38 -15.70 22.24
CA GLU A 162 -6.31 -15.61 23.25
C GLU A 162 -6.86 -15.17 24.62
N GLU A 163 -7.82 -14.26 24.66
CA GLU A 163 -8.54 -13.82 25.87
C GLU A 163 -9.35 -14.95 26.50
N ALA A 164 -10.07 -15.72 25.69
CA ALA A 164 -10.77 -16.92 26.16
C ALA A 164 -9.82 -17.96 26.76
N ASN A 165 -8.55 -17.95 26.34
CA ASN A 165 -7.46 -18.77 26.89
C ASN A 165 -6.67 -18.09 28.01
N GLY A 166 -7.20 -17.01 28.59
CA GLY A 166 -6.63 -16.33 29.77
C GLY A 166 -5.46 -15.39 29.48
N LYS A 167 -5.18 -15.08 28.20
CA LYS A 167 -4.15 -14.10 27.84
C LYS A 167 -4.74 -12.70 27.74
N ARG A 168 -3.91 -11.68 27.92
CA ARG A 168 -4.35 -10.29 27.76
C ARG A 168 -4.48 -9.94 26.27
N PRO A 169 -5.46 -9.10 25.89
CA PRO A 169 -5.56 -8.56 24.54
C PRO A 169 -4.26 -7.88 24.14
N ARG A 170 -3.77 -8.13 22.92
CA ARG A 170 -2.71 -7.30 22.37
C ARG A 170 -3.31 -5.99 21.86
N SER A 171 -2.72 -4.87 22.30
CA SER A 171 -3.02 -3.56 21.74
C SER A 171 -2.16 -3.34 20.49
N TYR A 172 -2.77 -3.45 19.32
CA TYR A 172 -2.12 -3.25 18.02
C TYR A 172 -2.23 -1.81 17.52
N THR A 173 -2.93 -0.94 18.25
CA THR A 173 -3.17 0.47 17.88
C THR A 173 -2.04 1.42 18.24
N SER A 174 -0.86 0.91 18.64
CA SER A 174 0.30 1.78 18.79
C SER A 174 0.81 2.13 17.40
N ILE A 175 0.27 3.20 16.83
CA ILE A 175 1.03 4.07 15.95
C ILE A 175 2.25 4.46 16.80
N GLN A 176 3.34 3.70 16.69
CA GLN A 176 4.62 4.16 17.17
C GLN A 176 4.82 5.49 16.48
N LYS A 177 4.81 6.58 17.27
CA LYS A 177 5.29 7.87 16.80
C LYS A 177 6.59 7.59 16.05
N PRO A 178 6.79 8.10 14.83
CA PRO A 178 8.09 7.99 14.20
C PRO A 178 9.10 8.47 15.23
N SER A 179 10.05 7.60 15.58
CA SER A 179 11.18 7.98 16.43
C SER A 179 11.86 9.12 15.71
N THR A 180 11.57 10.35 16.12
CA THR A 180 12.34 11.51 15.72
C THR A 180 13.77 11.16 16.09
N PRO A 181 14.71 11.06 15.13
CA PRO A 181 16.10 10.92 15.50
C PRO A 181 16.41 12.10 16.42
N ALA A 182 16.88 11.82 17.63
CA ALA A 182 17.37 12.85 18.52
C ALA A 182 18.50 13.56 17.78
N ILE A 183 18.20 14.72 17.20
CA ILE A 183 19.23 15.66 16.79
C ILE A 183 19.97 15.97 18.10
N PRO A 184 21.26 15.64 18.21
CA PRO A 184 22.03 16.06 19.37
C PRO A 184 21.94 17.58 19.41
N LEU A 185 21.38 18.11 20.49
CA LEU A 185 21.37 19.53 20.77
C LEU A 185 22.85 19.94 20.85
N SER A 186 23.38 20.46 19.75
CA SER A 186 24.71 21.09 19.72
C SER A 186 24.72 22.11 20.86
N LYS A 187 25.71 21.98 21.75
CA LYS A 187 25.94 22.91 22.85
C LYS A 187 25.89 24.36 22.32
N PRO A 188 25.27 25.30 23.04
CA PRO A 188 25.39 26.71 22.68
C PRO A 188 26.87 27.09 22.80
N GLU A 189 27.43 27.46 21.66
CA GLU A 189 28.73 28.09 21.52
C GLU A 189 28.75 29.34 22.41
N GLU A 190 29.71 29.40 23.32
CA GLU A 190 29.95 30.56 24.18
C GLU A 190 30.27 31.76 23.29
N ALA A 191 29.26 32.62 23.08
CA ALA A 191 29.43 33.92 22.48
C ALA A 191 30.33 34.75 23.41
N ASN A 192 31.59 34.83 22.99
CA ASN A 192 32.66 35.62 23.58
C ASN A 192 32.18 37.07 23.77
N ARG A 193 31.99 37.44 25.04
CA ARG A 193 31.80 38.81 25.50
C ARG A 193 33.06 39.61 25.16
N ASN A 194 32.94 40.55 24.24
CA ASN A 194 33.68 41.81 24.26
C ASN A 194 32.97 42.84 23.40
N GLN A 195 31.93 43.45 23.95
CA GLN A 195 31.51 44.78 23.50
C GLN A 195 31.28 45.66 24.72
N THR A 196 32.20 46.62 24.83
CA THR A 196 32.38 47.59 25.89
C THR A 196 31.17 48.50 26.09
N PHE A 197 30.84 48.68 27.37
CA PHE A 197 30.04 49.75 27.95
C PHE A 197 30.44 51.15 27.45
N TYR A 198 29.45 52.03 27.21
CA TYR A 198 29.14 53.20 28.05
C TYR A 198 27.91 53.99 27.51
N PRO A 199 27.24 54.84 28.32
CA PRO A 199 25.79 55.01 28.35
C PRO A 199 25.34 56.49 28.20
N HIS A 200 24.02 56.71 28.28
CA HIS A 200 23.33 58.01 28.52
C HIS A 200 23.45 59.05 27.37
N ALA A 201 22.47 59.89 27.05
CA ALA A 201 21.28 60.34 27.75
C ALA A 201 20.20 60.80 26.76
N PHE A 202 18.98 60.92 27.29
CA PHE A 202 17.91 61.86 26.91
C PHE A 202 18.31 63.04 26.01
N PHE A 203 17.47 63.37 25.00
CA PHE A 203 16.76 64.65 24.98
C PHE A 203 15.56 64.63 24.03
N ARG A 204 14.61 65.51 24.36
CA ARG A 204 13.24 65.66 23.88
C ARG A 204 13.18 66.71 22.76
N SER A 205 12.05 66.70 22.05
CA SER A 205 11.36 67.82 21.36
C SER A 205 11.90 68.37 20.03
N GLY A 206 10.92 68.62 19.14
CA GLY A 206 11.02 69.28 17.83
C GLY A 206 9.86 68.85 16.96
#